data_AF-G2Z2S3-F1
#
_entry.id   AF-G2Z2S3-F1
#
_cell.length_a   1.000
_cell.length_b   1.000
_cell.length_c   1.000
_cell.angle_alpha   90.00
_cell.angle_beta   90.00
_cell.angle_gamma   90.00
#
_symmetry.space_group_name_H-M   'P 1'
#
loop_
_entity.id
_entity.type
_entity.pdbx_description
1 polymer ?
#
loop_
_entity_poly.entity_id
_entity_poly.type
_entity_poly.pdbx_seq_one_letter_code
_entity_poly.pdbx_strand_id
1 'polypeptide(L)' 'MPTKRFYTKYILAFFLVLMPYYADSQCAMCRASLESNGNNIKAQAVNDGIVYLMVIPYLLAAGLAYIIYKMYQKK' A
#
# COMPACT_ATOMS: atom_id res chain seq x y z
N MET A 1 21.71 -11.29 20.61
CA MET A 1 20.41 -10.61 20.48
C MET A 1 20.20 -9.85 19.14
N PRO A 2 20.38 -10.45 17.95
CA PRO A 2 19.99 -9.80 16.68
C PRO A 2 18.57 -10.18 16.19
N THR A 3 18.05 -11.34 16.62
CA THR A 3 16.82 -11.96 16.08
C THR A 3 15.54 -11.20 16.42
N LYS A 4 15.39 -10.70 17.67
CA LYS A 4 14.22 -9.88 18.06
C LYS A 4 14.14 -8.58 17.25
N ARG A 5 15.27 -7.90 17.05
CA ARG A 5 15.33 -6.64 16.29
C ARG A 5 15.10 -6.83 14.80
N PHE A 6 15.39 -8.02 14.26
CA PHE A 6 15.07 -8.40 12.89
C PHE A 6 13.55 -8.61 12.75
N TYR A 7 12.94 -9.44 13.61
CA TYR A 7 11.50 -9.71 13.59
C TYR A 7 10.64 -8.45 13.77
N THR A 8 11.03 -7.52 14.67
CA THR A 8 10.32 -6.25 14.85
C THR A 8 10.30 -5.42 13.56
N LYS A 9 11.37 -5.43 12.74
CA LYS A 9 11.40 -4.71 11.46
C LYS A 9 10.44 -5.31 10.43
N TYR A 10 10.32 -6.63 10.35
CA TYR A 10 9.37 -7.28 9.43
C TYR A 10 7.92 -7.06 9.85
N ILE A 11 7.64 -7.12 11.16
CA ILE A 11 6.31 -6.80 11.69
C ILE A 11 5.96 -5.35 11.34
N LEU A 12 6.88 -4.41 11.58
CA LEU A 12 6.65 -2.99 11.26
C LEU A 12 6.43 -2.77 9.76
N ALA A 13 7.22 -3.43 8.90
CA ALA A 13 7.07 -3.36 7.44
C ALA A 13 5.72 -3.96 6.97
N PHE A 14 5.28 -5.05 7.58
CA PHE A 14 3.98 -5.67 7.28
C PHE A 14 2.81 -4.73 7.62
N PHE A 15 2.84 -4.09 8.79
CA PHE A 15 1.83 -3.09 9.16
C PHE A 15 1.87 -1.85 8.25
N LEU A 16 3.06 -1.42 7.83
CA LEU A 16 3.21 -0.30 6.90
C LEU A 16 2.58 -0.58 5.53
N VAL A 17 2.67 -1.83 5.07
CA VAL A 17 2.09 -2.31 3.81
C VAL A 17 0.56 -2.40 3.89
N LEU A 18 0.00 -2.71 5.07
CA LEU A 18 -1.45 -2.83 5.26
C LEU A 18 -2.15 -1.50 5.53
N MET A 19 -1.44 -0.49 6.02
CA MET A 19 -2.00 0.82 6.36
C MET A 19 -2.83 1.52 5.25
N PRO A 20 -2.48 1.48 3.95
CA PRO A 20 -3.25 2.16 2.92
C PRO A 20 -4.53 1.43 2.53
N TYR A 21 -4.69 0.15 2.87
CA TYR A 21 -5.94 -0.58 2.65
C TYR A 21 -7.05 -0.13 3.62
N TYR A 22 -6.67 0.53 4.72
CA TYR A 22 -7.59 1.03 5.74
C TYR A 22 -7.63 2.57 5.81
N ALA A 23 -6.89 3.25 4.93
CA ALA A 23 -6.87 4.71 4.89
C ALA A 23 -7.82 5.19 3.78
N ASP A 24 -8.80 6.02 4.14
CA ASP A 24 -9.52 6.83 3.15
C ASP A 24 -8.52 7.69 2.37
N SER A 25 -8.72 7.85 1.06
CA SER A 25 -7.77 8.51 0.13
C SER A 25 -7.15 9.79 0.71
N GLN A 26 -5.83 9.80 0.89
CA GLN A 26 -5.07 10.92 1.47
C GLN A 26 -4.78 12.08 0.50
N CYS A 27 -5.33 12.07 -0.72
CA CYS A 27 -5.19 13.22 -1.61
C CYS A 27 -6.15 14.34 -1.16
N ALA A 28 -5.69 15.14 -0.19
CA ALA A 28 -6.35 16.37 0.26
C ALA A 28 -6.70 17.32 -0.90
N MET A 29 -5.89 17.30 -1.97
CA MET A 29 -6.14 18.08 -3.19
C MET A 29 -7.29 17.53 -4.05
N CYS A 30 -7.43 16.20 -4.15
CA CYS A 30 -8.51 15.57 -4.92
C CYS A 30 -9.86 15.74 -4.19
N ARG A 31 -9.87 15.60 -2.85
CA ARG A 31 -11.08 15.80 -2.04
C ARG A 31 -11.62 17.23 -2.14
N ALA A 32 -10.75 18.24 -1.99
CA ALA A 32 -11.15 19.65 -2.06
C ALA A 32 -11.73 20.06 -3.43
N SER A 33 -11.16 19.56 -4.54
CA SER A 33 -11.68 19.84 -5.89
C SER A 33 -13.00 19.10 -6.18
N LEU A 34 -13.18 17.90 -5.63
CA LEU A 34 -14.38 17.08 -5.87
C LEU A 34 -15.56 17.50 -4.98
N GLU A 35 -15.31 17.87 -3.72
CA GLU A 35 -16.33 18.42 -2.81
C GLU A 35 -16.89 19.75 -3.33
N SER A 36 -16.05 20.60 -3.94
CA SER A 36 -16.49 21.89 -4.50
C SER A 36 -17.43 21.75 -5.71
N ASN A 37 -17.43 20.59 -6.38
CA ASN A 37 -18.26 20.32 -7.56
C ASN A 37 -19.57 19.56 -7.25
N GLY A 38 -19.85 19.22 -5.98
CA GLY A 38 -21.09 18.56 -5.53
C GLY A 38 -21.36 17.16 -6.11
N ASN A 39 -20.44 16.61 -6.90
CA ASN A 39 -20.64 15.35 -7.63
C ASN A 39 -19.88 14.20 -6.96
N ASN A 40 -20.50 13.62 -5.94
CA ASN A 40 -19.97 12.52 -5.13
C ASN A 40 -19.58 11.29 -5.97
N ILE A 41 -20.22 11.06 -7.13
CA ILE A 41 -19.89 9.93 -8.01
C ILE A 41 -18.51 10.09 -8.64
N LYS A 42 -18.14 11.32 -9.03
CA LYS A 42 -16.78 11.59 -9.53
C LYS A 42 -15.72 11.41 -8.44
N ALA A 43 -16.07 11.72 -7.20
CA ALA A 43 -15.16 11.56 -6.07
C ALA A 43 -14.85 10.09 -5.78
N GLN A 44 -15.88 9.23 -5.79
CA GLN A 44 -15.72 7.78 -5.62
C GLN A 44 -14.90 7.17 -6.75
N ALA A 45 -15.18 7.51 -8.01
CA ALA A 45 -14.45 6.97 -9.16
C ALA A 45 -12.93 7.28 -9.11
N VAL A 46 -12.55 8.46 -8.62
CA VAL A 46 -11.13 8.81 -8.43
C VAL A 46 -10.50 8.02 -7.28
N ASN A 47 -11.21 7.86 -6.16
CA ASN A 47 -10.73 7.06 -5.03
C ASN A 47 -10.46 5.61 -5.45
N ASP A 48 -11.40 4.99 -6.18
CA ASP A 48 -11.26 3.63 -6.69
C ASP A 48 -10.03 3.49 -7.60
N GLY A 49 -9.77 4.51 -8.44
CA GLY A 49 -8.58 4.56 -9.28
C GLY A 49 -7.27 4.62 -8.49
N ILE A 50 -7.22 5.42 -7.41
CA ILE A 50 -6.03 5.51 -6.53
C ILE A 50 -5.75 4.17 -5.86
N VAL A 51 -6.79 3.53 -5.30
CA VAL A 51 -6.65 2.20 -4.66
C VAL A 51 -6.16 1.18 -5.68
N TYR A 52 -6.71 1.17 -6.89
CA TYR A 52 -6.29 0.26 -7.95
C TYR A 52 -4.80 0.45 -8.34
N LEU A 53 -4.34 1.69 -8.47
CA LEU A 53 -2.94 1.98 -8.78
C LEU A 53 -1.99 1.63 -7.62
N MET A 54 -2.43 1.75 -6.37
CA MET A 54 -1.64 1.37 -5.19
C MET A 54 -1.42 -0.15 -5.07
N VAL A 55 -2.29 -0.98 -5.65
CA VAL A 55 -2.09 -2.45 -5.63
C VAL A 55 -0.82 -2.87 -6.37
N ILE A 56 -0.45 -2.16 -7.45
CA ILE A 56 0.70 -2.48 -8.30
C ILE A 56 2.03 -2.53 -7.49
N PRO A 57 2.44 -1.48 -6.74
CA PRO A 57 3.68 -1.53 -5.98
C PRO A 57 3.70 -2.63 -4.92
N TYR A 58 2.55 -3.03 -4.36
CA TYR A 58 2.49 -4.16 -3.42
C TYR A 58 2.74 -5.51 -4.09
N LEU A 59 2.15 -5.74 -5.26
CA LEU A 59 2.40 -6.96 -6.03
C LEU A 59 3.86 -7.06 -6.46
N LEU A 60 4.45 -5.95 -6.89
CA LEU A 60 5.87 -5.90 -7.25
C LEU A 60 6.78 -6.20 -6.04
N ALA A 61 6.51 -5.59 -4.89
CA ALA A 61 7.27 -5.84 -3.66
C ALA A 61 7.14 -7.31 -3.19
N ALA A 62 5.93 -7.87 -3.23
CA ALA A 62 5.67 -9.27 -2.89
C ALA A 62 6.39 -10.23 -3.85
N GLY A 63 6.35 -9.96 -5.15
CA GLY A 63 7.06 -10.73 -6.17
C GLY A 63 8.58 -10.71 -5.97
N LEU A 64 9.13 -9.53 -5.70
CA LEU A 64 10.57 -9.38 -5.42
C LEU A 64 10.96 -10.14 -4.15
N ALA A 65 10.19 -10.01 -3.07
CA ALA A 65 10.42 -10.74 -1.83
C ALA A 65 10.37 -12.26 -2.02
N TYR A 66 9.43 -12.76 -2.83
CA TYR A 66 9.32 -14.18 -3.16
C TYR A 66 10.54 -14.69 -3.95
N ILE A 67 11.01 -13.94 -4.95
CA ILE A 67 12.21 -14.29 -5.73
C ILE A 67 13.43 -14.38 -4.80
N ILE A 68 13.62 -13.38 -3.93
CA ILE A 68 14.72 -13.36 -2.96
C ILE A 68 14.63 -14.56 -2.02
N TYR A 69 13.46 -14.83 -1.45
CA TYR A 69 13.26 -15.99 -0.56
C TYR A 69 13.66 -17.30 -1.26
N LYS A 70 13.22 -17.51 -2.51
CA LYS A 70 13.56 -18.71 -3.29
C LYS A 70 15.07 -18.81 -3.57
N MET A 71 15.75 -17.69 -3.81
CA MET A 71 17.21 -17.68 -3.98
C MET A 71 17.94 -18.10 -2.71
N TYR A 72 17.49 -17.64 -1.54
CA TYR A 72 18.09 -17.99 -0.25
C TYR A 72 17.79 -19.43 0.19
N GLN A 73 16.64 -20.01 -0.17
CA GLN A 73 16.31 -21.41 0.13
C GLN A 73 17.00 -22.41 -0.80
N LYS A 74 17.42 -21.98 -2.00
CA LYS A 74 18.20 -22.79 -2.93
C LYS A 74 19.71 -22.71 -2.68
N LYS A 75 20.14 -21.87 -1.73
CA LYS A 75 21.49 -21.83 -1.20
C LYS A 75 21.56 -22.65 0.08
#